data_AF-A0A2K5XKB8-F1
#
_entry.id   AF-A0A2K5XKB8-F1
#
_cell.length_a   1.000
_cell.length_b   1.000
_cell.length_c   1.000
_cell.angle_alpha   90.00
_cell.angle_beta   90.00
_cell.angle_gamma   90.00
#
_symmetry.space_group_name_H-M   'P 1'
#
loop_
_entity.id
_entity.type
_entity.pdbx_description
1 polymer ?
#
loop_
_entity_poly.entity_id
_entity_poly.type
_entity_poly.pdbx_seq_one_letter_code
_entity_poly.pdbx_strand_id
1 'polypeptide(L)'
;MGQKASQQLVLKDSKEVPIVCEVVSEAIVHAAQKLKEYLGFEYPLSQLCPAANTLNEIFLIHFITFCQEKGVDELLTTTKMTKHQAFLFGADWIWTFWGSDKQIKLQLAVQTLQMSSPPPMESKPYDLSNPEPRVEESSWKKSRFDKLEEFCNLIGEDCLGLFIIFGMPGKPKDIRGVVLDSVKSQMVRSHLPGGKAVAQFVLETEDCVFIKELLRNCLSKKDGLREVGQVYISIL
;
A
#
# COMPACT_ATOMS: atom_id res chain seq x y z
N MET A 1 8.41 -46.73 -20.24
CA MET A 1 8.39 -45.27 -20.38
C MET A 1 7.37 -44.72 -19.41
N GLY A 2 7.82 -44.13 -18.31
CA GLY A 2 6.95 -43.66 -17.22
C GLY A 2 6.49 -42.23 -17.45
N GLN A 3 5.18 -42.03 -17.55
CA GLN A 3 4.53 -40.74 -17.37
C GLN A 3 3.87 -40.70 -15.99
N LYS A 4 4.52 -40.04 -15.03
CA LYS A 4 3.89 -39.51 -13.81
C LYS A 4 4.69 -38.29 -13.35
N ALA A 5 4.37 -37.12 -13.90
CA ALA A 5 4.74 -35.83 -13.34
C ALA A 5 3.87 -34.73 -13.97
N SER A 6 2.70 -34.47 -13.39
CA SER A 6 1.95 -33.23 -13.69
C SER A 6 0.91 -32.90 -12.60
N GLN A 7 0.40 -33.90 -11.88
CA GLN A 7 -0.67 -33.69 -10.89
C GLN A 7 -0.20 -33.14 -9.52
N GLN A 8 1.10 -33.11 -9.23
CA GLN A 8 1.60 -32.71 -7.90
C GLN A 8 1.89 -31.20 -7.78
N LEU A 9 2.14 -30.50 -8.89
CA LEU A 9 2.50 -29.07 -8.89
C LEU A 9 1.28 -28.16 -8.63
N VAL A 10 0.14 -28.50 -9.23
CA VAL A 10 -1.11 -27.72 -9.10
C VAL A 10 -1.71 -27.81 -7.70
N LEU A 11 -1.46 -28.91 -6.99
CA LEU A 11 -2.12 -29.21 -5.71
C LEU A 11 -1.49 -28.46 -4.52
N LYS A 12 -0.18 -28.21 -4.54
CA LYS A 12 0.51 -27.39 -3.52
C LYS A 12 0.14 -25.92 -3.65
N ASP A 13 0.18 -25.43 -4.88
CA ASP A 13 -0.09 -24.04 -5.21
C ASP A 13 -1.51 -23.60 -4.84
N SER A 14 -2.47 -24.55 -4.87
CA SER A 14 -3.87 -24.33 -4.48
C SER A 14 -4.10 -24.19 -2.96
N LYS A 15 -3.23 -24.74 -2.11
CA LYS A 15 -3.36 -24.68 -0.64
C LYS A 15 -2.52 -23.57 -0.02
N GLU A 16 -1.42 -23.19 -0.65
CA GLU A 16 -0.53 -22.13 -0.18
C GLU A 16 -1.14 -20.74 -0.37
N VAL A 17 -1.84 -20.49 -1.48
CA VAL A 17 -2.51 -19.19 -1.73
C VAL A 17 -3.50 -18.80 -0.62
N PRO A 18 -4.43 -19.67 -0.19
CA PRO A 18 -5.32 -19.38 0.94
C PRO A 18 -4.58 -19.04 2.24
N ILE A 19 -3.49 -19.76 2.56
CA ILE A 19 -2.71 -19.56 3.79
C ILE A 19 -1.99 -18.20 3.75
N VAL A 20 -1.35 -17.87 2.62
CA VAL A 20 -0.66 -16.58 2.45
C VAL A 20 -1.66 -15.43 2.50
N CYS A 21 -2.81 -15.56 1.85
CA CYS A 21 -3.87 -14.53 1.92
C CYS A 21 -4.32 -14.29 3.36
N GLU A 22 -4.54 -15.36 4.13
CA GLU A 22 -4.96 -15.28 5.53
C GLU A 22 -3.91 -14.55 6.36
N VAL A 23 -2.68 -15.07 6.39
CA VAL A 23 -1.61 -14.54 7.24
C VAL A 23 -1.26 -13.11 6.87
N VAL A 24 -1.18 -12.78 5.58
CA VAL A 24 -0.87 -11.41 5.15
C VAL A 24 -2.01 -10.47 5.49
N SER A 25 -3.27 -10.90 5.33
CA SER A 25 -4.40 -10.07 5.75
C SER A 25 -4.39 -9.80 7.25
N GLU A 26 -4.13 -10.82 8.08
CA GLU A 26 -3.97 -10.67 9.53
C GLU A 26 -2.79 -9.76 9.89
N ALA A 27 -1.66 -9.87 9.18
CA ALA A 27 -0.49 -9.03 9.39
C ALA A 27 -0.77 -7.55 9.10
N ILE A 28 -1.50 -7.25 8.01
CA ILE A 28 -1.92 -5.88 7.67
C ILE A 28 -2.87 -5.33 8.74
N VAL A 29 -3.86 -6.13 9.16
CA VAL A 29 -4.79 -5.77 10.24
C VAL A 29 -4.03 -5.48 11.53
N HIS A 30 -3.11 -6.37 11.92
CA HIS A 30 -2.29 -6.23 13.12
C HIS A 30 -1.43 -4.97 13.08
N ALA A 31 -0.72 -4.74 11.98
CA ALA A 31 0.10 -3.55 11.78
C ALA A 31 -0.73 -2.27 11.81
N ALA A 32 -1.92 -2.28 11.20
CA ALA A 32 -2.85 -1.15 11.23
C ALA A 32 -3.35 -0.88 12.65
N GLN A 33 -3.73 -1.92 13.41
CA GLN A 33 -4.13 -1.78 14.81
C GLN A 33 -3.03 -1.16 15.66
N LYS A 34 -1.77 -1.58 15.48
CA LYS A 34 -0.62 -0.98 16.16
C LYS A 34 -0.38 0.46 15.74
N LEU A 35 -0.50 0.76 14.45
CA LEU A 35 -0.38 2.13 13.96
C LEU A 35 -1.46 3.06 14.54
N LYS A 36 -2.68 2.56 14.78
CA LYS A 36 -3.77 3.36 15.40
C LYS A 36 -3.44 3.87 16.80
N GLU A 37 -2.56 3.20 17.54
CA GLU A 37 -2.13 3.67 18.87
C GLU A 37 -1.37 5.00 18.77
N TYR A 38 -0.76 5.27 17.61
CA TYR A 38 -0.03 6.51 17.29
C TYR A 38 -0.90 7.52 16.53
N LEU A 39 -1.82 7.05 15.70
CA LEU A 39 -2.77 7.92 15.00
C LEU A 39 -3.76 8.51 16.01
N GLY A 40 -3.88 9.84 16.03
CA GLY A 40 -4.77 10.52 16.98
C GLY A 40 -4.40 10.26 18.44
N PHE A 41 -3.09 10.13 18.72
CA PHE A 41 -2.57 10.13 20.09
C PHE A 41 -2.76 11.52 20.70
N GLU A 42 -3.58 11.58 21.75
CA GLU A 42 -3.87 12.79 22.50
C GLU A 42 -3.21 12.68 23.88
N TYR A 43 -2.17 13.47 24.12
CA TYR A 43 -1.62 13.67 25.47
C TYR A 43 -2.05 15.05 25.97
N PRO A 44 -2.35 15.22 27.28
CA PRO A 44 -2.92 16.46 27.83
C PRO A 44 -2.14 17.76 27.56
N LEU A 45 -0.91 17.69 27.03
CA LEU A 45 -0.07 18.85 26.71
C LEU A 45 0.53 18.85 25.28
N SER A 46 0.31 17.81 24.47
CA SER A 46 0.72 17.79 23.06
C SER A 46 0.07 16.61 22.30
N GLN A 47 -0.24 16.82 21.02
CA GLN A 47 -0.55 15.71 20.11
C GLN A 47 0.77 15.18 19.54
N LEU A 48 0.97 13.86 19.59
CA LEU A 48 2.06 13.25 18.84
C LEU A 48 1.65 13.29 17.37
N CYS A 49 2.43 13.99 16.55
CA CYS A 49 2.26 14.01 15.10
C CYS A 49 3.51 13.39 14.44
N PRO A 50 3.64 12.05 14.42
CA PRO A 50 4.75 11.41 13.75
C PRO A 50 4.82 11.82 12.28
N ALA A 51 6.03 11.97 11.74
CA ALA A 51 6.22 12.15 10.31
C ALA A 51 5.74 10.89 9.55
N ALA A 52 5.26 11.06 8.31
CA ALA A 52 4.74 9.97 7.49
C ALA A 52 5.72 8.79 7.36
N ASN A 53 7.03 9.06 7.19
CA ASN A 53 8.03 7.99 7.14
C ASN A 53 8.10 7.19 8.44
N THR A 54 7.94 7.83 9.60
CA THR A 54 7.90 7.14 10.90
C THR A 54 6.68 6.22 11.00
N LEU A 55 5.52 6.67 10.50
CA LEU A 55 4.32 5.83 10.44
C LEU A 55 4.55 4.61 9.52
N ASN A 56 5.23 4.79 8.39
CA ASN A 56 5.63 3.70 7.50
C ASN A 56 6.53 2.68 8.22
N GLU A 57 7.53 3.15 8.99
CA GLU A 57 8.40 2.24 9.77
C GLU A 57 7.59 1.43 10.79
N ILE A 58 6.73 2.09 11.57
CA ILE A 58 5.91 1.43 12.59
C ILE A 58 5.05 0.34 11.94
N PHE A 59 4.38 0.68 10.85
CA PHE A 59 3.54 -0.26 10.11
C PHE A 59 4.37 -1.46 9.60
N LEU A 60 5.50 -1.21 8.94
CA LEU A 60 6.33 -2.26 8.36
C LEU A 60 6.99 -3.15 9.41
N ILE A 61 7.44 -2.60 10.54
CA ILE A 61 8.01 -3.39 11.64
C ILE A 61 6.97 -4.40 12.14
N HIS A 62 5.77 -3.93 12.50
CA HIS A 62 4.72 -4.82 12.99
C HIS A 62 4.26 -5.83 11.95
N PHE A 63 4.15 -5.42 10.69
CA PHE A 63 3.80 -6.31 9.59
C PHE A 63 4.83 -7.42 9.38
N ILE A 64 6.12 -7.05 9.26
CA ILE A 64 7.21 -7.99 9.01
C ILE A 64 7.36 -8.96 10.19
N THR A 65 7.34 -8.46 11.42
CA THR A 65 7.44 -9.31 12.63
C THR A 65 6.31 -10.32 12.68
N PHE A 66 5.07 -9.91 12.43
CA PHE A 66 3.92 -10.83 12.40
C PHE A 66 4.08 -11.91 11.32
N CYS A 67 4.49 -11.53 10.11
CA CYS A 67 4.73 -12.48 9.01
C CYS A 67 5.83 -13.49 9.35
N GLN A 68 6.92 -13.05 10.00
CA GLN A 68 8.00 -13.93 10.45
C GLN A 68 7.54 -14.92 11.52
N GLU A 69 6.78 -14.47 12.51
CA GLU A 69 6.21 -15.34 13.56
C GLU A 69 5.26 -16.40 13.00
N LYS A 70 4.61 -16.11 11.87
CA LYS A 70 3.69 -17.03 11.17
C LYS A 70 4.35 -17.89 10.09
N GLY A 71 5.65 -17.70 9.84
CA GLY A 71 6.43 -18.54 8.91
C GLY A 71 6.03 -18.39 7.43
N VAL A 72 5.68 -17.18 6.98
CA VAL A 72 5.37 -16.89 5.57
C VAL A 72 6.48 -16.11 4.85
N ASP A 73 7.67 -16.07 5.43
CA ASP A 73 8.84 -15.35 4.92
C ASP A 73 9.36 -15.89 3.58
N GLU A 74 9.19 -17.19 3.31
CA GLU A 74 9.51 -17.77 1.99
C GLU A 74 8.47 -17.43 0.90
N LEU A 75 7.25 -17.06 1.30
CA LEU A 75 6.11 -16.82 0.40
C LEU A 75 5.83 -15.33 0.17
N LEU A 76 6.42 -14.47 0.99
CA LEU A 76 6.26 -13.02 0.93
C LEU A 76 7.60 -12.33 1.21
N THR A 77 8.01 -11.46 0.30
CA THR A 77 9.12 -10.53 0.53
C THR A 77 8.61 -9.09 0.65
N THR A 78 9.11 -8.37 1.65
CA THR A 78 8.91 -6.92 1.79
C THR A 78 10.17 -6.18 1.41
N THR A 79 10.11 -5.37 0.35
CA THR A 79 11.21 -4.53 -0.11
C THR A 79 10.87 -3.07 0.15
N LYS A 80 11.39 -2.53 1.25
CA LYS A 80 11.26 -1.11 1.57
C LYS A 80 12.15 -0.27 0.67
N MET A 81 11.58 0.79 0.11
CA MET A 81 12.33 1.71 -0.75
C MET A 81 13.19 2.66 0.07
N THR A 82 14.37 2.97 -0.44
CA THR A 82 15.13 4.13 0.04
C THR A 82 14.38 5.42 -0.29
N LYS A 83 14.71 6.53 0.38
CA LYS A 83 14.11 7.84 0.06
C LYS A 83 14.24 8.21 -1.42
N HIS A 84 15.37 7.87 -2.04
CA HIS A 84 15.62 8.12 -3.45
C HIS A 84 14.74 7.22 -4.35
N GLN A 85 14.66 5.92 -4.06
CA GLN A 85 13.79 5.01 -4.80
C GLN A 85 12.31 5.36 -4.65
N ALA A 86 11.87 5.74 -3.45
CA ALA A 86 10.49 6.16 -3.21
C ALA A 86 10.14 7.44 -3.97
N PHE A 87 11.09 8.38 -4.05
CA PHE A 87 10.94 9.57 -4.88
C PHE A 87 10.89 9.25 -6.38
N LEU A 88 11.67 8.29 -6.84
CA LEU A 88 11.76 7.90 -8.25
C LEU A 88 10.53 7.10 -8.72
N PHE A 89 10.12 6.11 -7.94
CA PHE A 89 9.08 5.14 -8.31
C PHE A 89 7.70 5.47 -7.73
N GLY A 90 7.58 6.44 -6.83
CA GLY A 90 6.32 6.76 -6.17
C GLY A 90 5.87 5.79 -5.08
N ALA A 91 6.49 4.61 -4.97
CA ALA A 91 6.22 3.57 -3.97
C ALA A 91 7.13 3.67 -2.74
N ASP A 92 6.56 3.51 -1.53
CA ASP A 92 7.31 3.48 -0.27
C ASP A 92 7.86 2.08 0.03
N TRP A 93 7.16 1.02 -0.40
CA TRP A 93 7.66 -0.36 -0.37
C TRP A 93 6.94 -1.23 -1.40
N ILE A 94 7.46 -2.44 -1.60
CA ILE A 94 6.82 -3.48 -2.42
C ILE A 94 6.63 -4.73 -1.59
N TRP A 95 5.46 -5.34 -1.69
CA TRP A 95 5.22 -6.71 -1.28
C TRP A 95 5.25 -7.63 -2.50
N THR A 96 6.16 -8.58 -2.52
CA THR A 96 6.28 -9.59 -3.57
C THR A 96 5.82 -10.93 -3.03
N PHE A 97 4.79 -11.49 -3.64
CA PHE A 97 4.23 -12.80 -3.33
C PHE A 97 4.84 -13.83 -4.27
N TRP A 98 5.37 -14.91 -3.70
CA TRP A 98 6.07 -15.95 -4.43
C TRP A 98 5.19 -17.19 -4.61
N GLY A 99 5.29 -17.82 -5.78
CA GLY A 99 4.78 -19.16 -6.03
C GLY A 99 5.75 -20.23 -5.50
N SER A 100 5.28 -21.47 -5.39
CA SER A 100 6.12 -22.59 -4.94
C SER A 100 7.31 -22.87 -5.87
N ASP A 101 7.25 -22.39 -7.12
CA ASP A 101 8.29 -22.46 -8.14
C ASP A 101 9.25 -21.26 -8.13
N LYS A 102 9.13 -20.37 -7.13
CA LYS A 102 9.86 -19.11 -7.00
C LYS A 102 9.58 -18.10 -8.10
N GLN A 103 8.49 -18.27 -8.85
CA GLN A 103 7.99 -17.23 -9.74
C GLN A 103 7.23 -16.17 -8.94
N ILE A 104 7.28 -14.93 -9.43
CA ILE A 104 6.47 -13.86 -8.87
C ILE A 104 5.01 -14.14 -9.25
N LYS A 105 4.14 -14.20 -8.24
CA LYS A 105 2.69 -14.33 -8.45
C LYS A 105 1.98 -12.99 -8.45
N LEU A 106 2.47 -12.08 -7.63
CA LEU A 106 1.88 -10.77 -7.42
C LEU A 106 2.91 -9.84 -6.80
N GLN A 107 2.93 -8.59 -7.25
CA GLN A 107 3.60 -7.50 -6.57
C GLN A 107 2.58 -6.43 -6.21
N LEU A 108 2.62 -5.97 -4.97
CA LEU A 108 1.89 -4.78 -4.52
C LEU A 108 2.90 -3.67 -4.30
N ALA A 109 2.92 -2.69 -5.20
CA ALA A 109 3.66 -1.45 -5.03
C ALA A 109 2.84 -0.51 -4.15
N VAL A 110 3.31 -0.27 -2.93
CA VAL A 110 2.55 0.45 -1.92
C VAL A 110 3.02 1.89 -1.83
N GLN A 111 2.07 2.82 -1.88
CA GLN A 111 2.29 4.22 -1.55
C GLN A 111 1.42 4.61 -0.35
N THR A 112 2.01 5.24 0.67
CA THR A 112 1.25 5.74 1.82
C THR A 112 0.85 7.19 1.65
N LEU A 113 -0.33 7.52 2.18
CA LEU A 113 -0.88 8.87 2.20
C LEU A 113 -1.38 9.16 3.61
N GLN A 114 -1.15 10.37 4.11
CA GLN A 114 -1.75 10.83 5.36
C GLN A 114 -2.77 11.93 5.04
N MET A 115 -4.03 11.74 5.44
CA MET A 115 -5.11 12.69 5.11
C MET A 115 -5.63 13.47 6.32
N SER A 116 -5.27 13.08 7.54
CA SER A 116 -5.52 13.89 8.73
C SER A 116 -4.68 15.17 8.67
N SER A 117 -5.30 16.35 8.74
CA SER A 117 -4.57 17.60 8.93
C SER A 117 -3.82 17.56 10.28
N PRO A 118 -2.55 17.98 10.36
CA PRO A 118 -2.00 18.35 11.66
C PRO A 118 -2.87 19.46 12.26
N PRO A 119 -3.07 19.51 13.59
CA PRO A 119 -3.74 20.64 14.21
C PRO A 119 -3.00 21.94 13.82
N PRO A 120 -3.69 23.09 13.71
CA PRO A 120 -3.03 24.36 13.52
C PRO A 120 -2.16 24.65 14.74
N MET A 121 -0.88 24.30 14.64
CA MET A 121 0.12 24.80 15.56
C MET A 121 0.37 26.25 15.17
N GLU A 122 0.08 27.20 16.06
CA GLU A 122 0.60 28.56 15.96
C GLU A 122 2.13 28.51 16.12
N SER A 123 2.84 28.06 15.10
CA SER A 123 4.29 28.20 15.06
C SER A 123 4.62 29.60 14.56
N LYS A 124 5.17 30.43 15.46
CA LYS A 124 5.90 31.66 15.11
C LYS A 124 6.87 31.38 13.94
N PRO A 125 7.12 32.37 13.07
CA PRO A 125 7.98 32.18 11.90
C PRO A 125 9.40 31.92 12.37
N TYR A 126 9.85 30.67 12.30
CA TYR A 126 11.26 30.32 12.39
C TYR A 126 11.86 30.37 10.99
N ASP A 127 13.01 31.03 10.90
CA ASP A 127 13.73 31.43 9.70
C ASP A 127 13.79 30.37 8.60
N LEU A 128 13.22 30.72 7.46
CA LEU A 128 13.43 30.09 6.16
C LEU A 128 14.85 30.42 5.66
N SER A 129 15.86 29.76 6.20
CA SER A 129 17.20 29.77 5.62
C SER A 129 17.80 28.37 5.63
N ASN A 130 17.33 27.54 4.69
CA ASN A 130 18.14 26.47 4.16
C ASN A 130 17.86 26.33 2.65
N PRO A 131 18.81 26.69 1.76
CA PRO A 131 18.61 26.52 0.33
C PRO A 131 18.73 25.03 -0.01
N GLU A 132 17.64 24.45 -0.53
CA GLU A 132 17.65 23.10 -1.11
C GLU A 132 18.69 23.03 -2.25
N PRO A 133 19.43 21.91 -2.40
CA PRO A 133 20.33 21.74 -3.52
C PRO A 133 19.50 21.60 -4.81
N ARG A 134 19.65 22.59 -5.69
CA ARG A 134 19.15 22.55 -7.07
C ARG A 134 19.88 21.43 -7.82
N VAL A 135 19.19 20.32 -8.12
CA VAL A 135 19.69 19.27 -9.03
C VAL A 135 18.59 18.83 -10.00
N GLU A 136 18.79 19.25 -11.24
CA GLU A 136 18.32 18.71 -12.53
C GLU A 136 16.84 18.71 -12.92
N GLU A 137 16.54 19.71 -13.74
CA GLU A 137 15.37 19.92 -14.58
C GLU A 137 15.28 18.87 -15.70
N SER A 138 14.38 17.88 -15.56
CA SER A 138 13.61 17.31 -16.69
C SER A 138 12.63 16.19 -16.29
N SER A 139 12.74 15.59 -15.10
CA SER A 139 11.79 14.58 -14.58
C SER A 139 10.67 15.13 -13.67
N TRP A 140 10.64 16.45 -13.42
CA TRP A 140 9.96 17.08 -12.29
C TRP A 140 8.45 17.38 -12.42
N LYS A 141 7.78 17.05 -13.53
CA LYS A 141 6.32 17.33 -13.66
C LYS A 141 5.39 16.20 -13.21
N LYS A 142 5.91 14.99 -12.95
CA LYS A 142 5.09 13.82 -12.60
C LYS A 142 4.88 13.75 -11.10
N SER A 143 3.63 13.64 -10.68
CA SER A 143 3.26 13.43 -9.27
C SER A 143 3.74 12.06 -8.80
N ARG A 144 3.80 11.85 -7.48
CA ARG A 144 4.12 10.52 -6.92
C ARG A 144 3.14 9.44 -7.41
N PHE A 145 1.89 9.81 -7.67
CA PHE A 145 0.89 8.91 -8.23
C PHE A 145 1.26 8.47 -9.65
N ASP A 146 1.59 9.43 -10.52
CA ASP A 146 1.96 9.13 -11.91
C ASP A 146 3.19 8.23 -11.97
N LYS A 147 4.14 8.45 -11.05
CA LYS A 147 5.33 7.61 -10.90
C LYS A 147 4.98 6.19 -10.45
N LEU A 148 4.05 6.02 -9.51
CA LEU A 148 3.59 4.70 -9.07
C LEU A 148 2.90 3.95 -10.21
N GLU A 149 2.06 4.65 -10.99
CA GLU A 149 1.43 4.08 -12.17
C GLU A 149 2.45 3.62 -13.21
N GLU A 150 3.41 4.48 -13.55
CA GLU A 150 4.48 4.14 -14.48
C GLU A 150 5.31 2.96 -13.98
N PHE A 151 5.61 2.92 -12.68
CA PHE A 151 6.32 1.82 -12.06
C PHE A 151 5.57 0.49 -12.20
N CYS A 152 4.27 0.46 -11.88
CA CYS A 152 3.46 -0.75 -12.05
C CYS A 152 3.39 -1.19 -13.51
N ASN A 153 3.21 -0.25 -14.44
CA ASN A 153 3.16 -0.53 -15.88
C ASN A 153 4.48 -1.10 -16.42
N LEU A 154 5.62 -0.67 -15.86
CA LEU A 154 6.95 -1.18 -16.25
C LEU A 154 7.20 -2.62 -15.77
N ILE A 155 6.65 -3.01 -14.63
CA ILE A 155 6.72 -4.40 -14.16
C ILE A 155 5.79 -5.29 -14.99
N GLY A 156 4.61 -4.77 -15.33
CA GLY A 156 3.62 -5.48 -16.14
C GLY A 156 2.48 -6.06 -15.33
N GLU A 157 1.83 -7.09 -15.87
CA GLU A 157 0.54 -7.59 -15.40
C GLU A 157 0.57 -8.12 -13.97
N ASP A 158 1.73 -8.51 -13.44
CA ASP A 158 1.91 -9.05 -12.10
C ASP A 158 1.95 -7.97 -11.00
N CYS A 159 1.99 -6.68 -11.35
CA CYS A 159 2.09 -5.58 -10.40
C CYS A 159 0.77 -4.81 -10.23
N LEU A 160 0.43 -4.48 -8.97
CA LEU A 160 -0.64 -3.57 -8.61
C LEU A 160 -0.13 -2.42 -7.75
N GLY A 161 -0.62 -1.22 -8.04
CA GLY A 161 -0.47 -0.09 -7.14
C GLY A 161 -1.50 -0.15 -6.02
N LEU A 162 -1.06 0.04 -4.78
CA LEU A 162 -1.91 0.11 -3.60
C LEU A 162 -1.61 1.39 -2.83
N PHE A 163 -2.64 2.17 -2.55
CA PHE A 163 -2.58 3.26 -1.59
C PHE A 163 -2.97 2.74 -0.22
N ILE A 164 -2.19 3.08 0.82
CA ILE A 164 -2.62 2.93 2.22
C ILE A 164 -2.73 4.31 2.83
N ILE A 165 -3.95 4.66 3.24
CA ILE A 165 -4.29 5.95 3.81
C ILE A 165 -4.26 5.84 5.33
N PHE A 166 -3.37 6.60 5.96
CA PHE A 166 -3.25 6.75 7.40
C PHE A 166 -4.01 7.98 7.87
N GLY A 167 -5.07 7.76 8.65
CA GLY A 167 -5.88 8.81 9.24
C GLY A 167 -6.76 9.54 8.23
N MET A 168 -8.07 9.46 8.44
CA MET A 168 -9.07 10.14 7.62
C MET A 168 -9.49 11.47 8.26
N PRO A 169 -9.86 12.49 7.47
CA PRO A 169 -10.53 13.68 7.99
C PRO A 169 -11.78 13.30 8.81
N GLY A 170 -11.91 13.86 10.02
CA GLY A 170 -12.98 13.54 10.96
C GLY A 170 -12.87 12.17 11.66
N LYS A 171 -12.06 11.25 11.13
CA LYS A 171 -11.76 9.93 11.71
C LYS A 171 -10.23 9.68 11.70
N PRO A 172 -9.46 10.39 12.54
CA PRO A 172 -7.99 10.41 12.46
C PRO A 172 -7.33 9.05 12.73
N LYS A 173 -8.04 8.10 13.35
CA LYS A 173 -7.59 6.73 13.59
C LYS A 173 -7.99 5.74 12.49
N ASP A 174 -8.75 6.19 11.49
CA ASP A 174 -9.20 5.33 10.41
C ASP A 174 -8.06 5.07 9.43
N ILE A 175 -7.93 3.83 8.96
CA ILE A 175 -6.90 3.39 8.03
C ILE A 175 -7.59 2.64 6.90
N ARG A 176 -7.37 3.08 5.66
CA ARG A 176 -8.05 2.53 4.47
C ARG A 176 -7.05 2.20 3.39
N GLY A 177 -7.40 1.26 2.52
CA GLY A 177 -6.63 0.99 1.30
C GLY A 177 -7.39 1.39 0.04
N VAL A 178 -6.69 1.66 -1.05
CA VAL A 178 -7.30 1.81 -2.39
C VAL A 178 -6.37 1.25 -3.46
N VAL A 179 -6.90 0.47 -4.39
CA VAL A 179 -6.14 0.01 -5.55
C VAL A 179 -6.05 1.12 -6.60
N LEU A 180 -4.86 1.27 -7.19
CA LEU A 180 -4.57 2.27 -8.22
C LEU A 180 -5.63 2.30 -9.33
N ASP A 181 -6.01 1.13 -9.84
CA ASP A 181 -6.98 0.99 -10.94
C ASP A 181 -8.37 1.54 -10.59
N SER A 182 -8.81 1.40 -9.33
CA SER A 182 -10.08 1.96 -8.86
C SER A 182 -10.06 3.49 -8.93
N VAL A 183 -8.91 4.11 -8.64
CA VAL A 183 -8.75 5.58 -8.71
C VAL A 183 -8.62 6.06 -10.16
N LYS A 184 -7.98 5.30 -11.05
CA LYS A 184 -7.86 5.68 -12.47
C LYS A 184 -9.22 5.91 -13.11
N SER A 185 -10.19 5.04 -12.81
CA SER A 185 -11.57 5.19 -13.29
C SER A 185 -12.22 6.50 -12.80
N GLN A 186 -11.93 6.90 -11.55
CA GLN A 186 -12.39 8.17 -10.96
C GLN A 186 -11.69 9.36 -11.60
N MET A 187 -10.38 9.30 -11.85
CA MET A 187 -9.62 10.40 -12.47
C MET A 187 -10.18 10.80 -13.83
N VAL A 188 -10.57 9.81 -14.64
CA VAL A 188 -11.20 10.06 -15.94
C VAL A 188 -12.54 10.78 -15.78
N ARG A 189 -13.31 10.45 -14.74
CA ARG A 189 -14.63 11.05 -14.46
C ARG A 189 -14.56 12.43 -13.80
N SER A 190 -13.65 12.64 -12.86
CA SER A 190 -13.58 13.88 -12.06
C SER A 190 -12.57 14.90 -12.56
N HIS A 191 -11.71 14.54 -13.53
CA HIS A 191 -10.61 15.37 -14.02
C HIS A 191 -9.61 15.83 -12.93
N LEU A 192 -9.60 15.18 -11.76
CA LEU A 192 -8.64 15.48 -10.71
C LEU A 192 -7.35 14.67 -10.90
N PRO A 193 -6.16 15.29 -10.78
CA PRO A 193 -4.90 14.57 -10.90
C PRO A 193 -4.42 13.96 -9.56
N GLY A 194 -3.75 12.81 -9.68
CA GLY A 194 -2.93 12.22 -8.63
C GLY A 194 -3.61 12.05 -7.27
N GLY A 195 -2.92 12.51 -6.21
CA GLY A 195 -3.37 12.36 -4.83
C GLY A 195 -4.72 13.04 -4.51
N LYS A 196 -5.14 14.05 -5.28
CA LYS A 196 -6.46 14.69 -5.10
C LYS A 196 -7.59 13.75 -5.49
N ALA A 197 -7.40 12.96 -6.55
CA ALA A 197 -8.40 11.95 -6.94
C ALA A 197 -8.46 10.81 -5.93
N VAL A 198 -7.32 10.39 -5.35
CA VAL A 198 -7.31 9.38 -4.28
C VAL A 198 -8.07 9.91 -3.05
N ALA A 199 -7.81 11.15 -2.63
CA ALA A 199 -8.52 11.76 -1.51
C ALA A 199 -10.02 11.85 -1.76
N GLN A 200 -10.43 12.34 -2.94
CA GLN A 200 -11.84 12.41 -3.31
C GLN A 200 -12.48 11.01 -3.33
N PHE A 201 -11.83 10.04 -3.97
CA PHE A 201 -12.31 8.65 -4.05
C PHE A 201 -12.60 8.08 -2.66
N VAL A 202 -11.65 8.21 -1.72
CA VAL A 202 -11.81 7.64 -0.37
C VAL A 202 -12.90 8.35 0.43
N LEU A 203 -13.12 9.65 0.20
CA LEU A 203 -14.14 10.43 0.89
C LEU A 203 -15.56 10.18 0.35
N GLU A 204 -15.69 9.94 -0.96
CA GLU A 204 -16.98 9.76 -1.63
C GLU A 204 -17.44 8.30 -1.72
N THR A 205 -16.52 7.33 -1.60
CA THR A 205 -16.85 5.91 -1.71
C THR A 205 -17.36 5.37 -0.37
N GLU A 206 -18.60 4.87 -0.36
CA GLU A 206 -19.22 4.23 0.80
C GLU A 206 -18.96 2.72 0.84
N ASP A 207 -18.95 2.08 -0.33
CA ASP A 207 -18.77 0.63 -0.44
C ASP A 207 -17.33 0.21 -0.14
N CYS A 208 -17.18 -0.92 0.55
CA CYS A 208 -15.88 -1.46 0.92
C CYS A 208 -15.76 -2.97 0.74
N VAL A 209 -14.51 -3.42 0.59
CA VAL A 209 -14.12 -4.84 0.60
C VAL A 209 -13.04 -5.06 1.64
N PHE A 210 -12.96 -6.27 2.20
CA PHE A 210 -11.90 -6.58 3.14
C PHE A 210 -10.57 -6.83 2.43
N ILE A 211 -9.46 -6.45 3.05
CA ILE A 211 -8.11 -6.69 2.50
C ILE A 211 -7.87 -8.17 2.18
N LYS A 212 -8.45 -9.08 2.96
CA LYS A 212 -8.40 -10.53 2.71
C LYS A 212 -9.06 -10.93 1.39
N GLU A 213 -10.21 -10.33 1.08
CA GLU A 213 -10.93 -10.61 -0.17
C GLU A 213 -10.16 -10.07 -1.36
N LEU A 214 -9.56 -8.89 -1.23
CA LEU A 214 -8.66 -8.34 -2.25
C LEU A 214 -7.50 -9.31 -2.53
N LEU A 215 -6.76 -9.71 -1.49
CA LEU A 215 -5.61 -10.60 -1.65
C LEU A 215 -6.01 -11.93 -2.28
N ARG A 216 -7.14 -12.50 -1.85
CA ARG A 216 -7.69 -13.73 -2.43
C ARG A 216 -8.00 -13.54 -3.92
N ASN A 217 -8.67 -12.46 -4.29
CA ASN A 217 -9.02 -12.18 -5.68
C ASN A 217 -7.78 -11.96 -6.56
N CYS A 218 -6.76 -11.27 -6.03
CA CYS A 218 -5.51 -11.02 -6.75
C CYS A 218 -4.64 -12.27 -6.90
N LEU A 219 -4.60 -13.16 -5.90
CA LEU A 219 -3.74 -14.35 -5.91
C LEU A 219 -4.40 -15.61 -6.51
N SER A 220 -5.73 -15.63 -6.68
CA SER A 220 -6.46 -16.81 -7.18
C SER A 220 -6.68 -16.86 -8.70
N LYS A 221 -6.51 -15.74 -9.42
CA LYS A 221 -6.74 -15.71 -10.88
C LYS A 221 -5.46 -16.08 -11.65
N LYS A 222 -5.63 -16.89 -12.71
CA LYS A 222 -4.58 -17.24 -13.69
C LYS A 222 -4.58 -16.35 -14.95
N ASP A 223 -5.67 -15.64 -15.21
CA ASP A 223 -5.83 -14.80 -16.40
C ASP A 223 -6.46 -13.45 -16.01
N GLY A 224 -5.87 -12.36 -16.51
CA GLY A 224 -6.14 -10.99 -16.10
C GLY A 224 -7.61 -10.55 -16.19
N LEU A 225 -8.08 -9.88 -15.14
CA LEU A 225 -8.50 -8.47 -15.16
C LEU A 225 -8.75 -8.10 -13.69
N ARG A 226 -8.01 -7.08 -13.23
CA ARG A 226 -7.91 -6.65 -11.83
C ARG A 226 -8.95 -5.57 -11.52
N GLU A 227 -10.19 -5.75 -11.98
CA GLU A 227 -11.27 -4.83 -11.65
C GLU A 227 -11.72 -5.08 -10.21
N VAL A 228 -11.03 -4.43 -9.29
CA VAL A 228 -11.60 -4.06 -8.00
C VAL A 228 -12.58 -2.96 -8.33
N GLY A 229 -13.88 -3.18 -8.08
CA GLY A 229 -14.93 -2.20 -8.34
C GLY A 229 -14.66 -0.85 -7.66
N GLN A 230 -15.60 0.09 -7.77
CA GLN A 230 -15.49 1.39 -7.09
C GLN A 230 -15.71 1.24 -5.58
N VAL A 231 -14.75 0.60 -4.90
CA VAL A 231 -14.77 0.27 -3.48
C VAL A 231 -13.44 0.66 -2.85
N TYR A 232 -13.47 1.09 -1.59
CA TYR A 232 -12.23 1.18 -0.81
C TYR A 232 -11.98 -0.14 -0.07
N ILE A 233 -10.75 -0.34 0.39
CA ILE A 233 -10.36 -1.52 1.16
C ILE A 233 -10.48 -1.20 2.65
N SER A 234 -11.37 -1.90 3.34
CA SER A 234 -11.36 -1.95 4.80
C SER A 234 -10.19 -2.81 5.26
N ILE A 235 -9.25 -2.19 5.94
CA ILE A 235 -8.09 -2.87 6.54
C ILE A 235 -8.47 -3.47 7.91
N LEU A 236 -9.65 -3.18 8.42
CA LEU A 236 -10.14 -3.57 9.75
C LEU A 236 -11.56 -4.11 9.69
#